data_AF-A0A9X8DTD3-F1
#
_entry.id   AF-A0A9X8DTD3-F1
#
_cell.length_a   1.000
_cell.length_b   1.000
_cell.length_c   1.000
_cell.angle_alpha   90.00
_cell.angle_beta   90.00
_cell.angle_gamma   90.00
#
_symmetry.space_group_name_H-M   'P 1'
#
loop_
_entity.id
_entity.type
_entity.pdbx_description
1 polymer ?
#
loop_
_entity_poly.entity_id
_entity_poly.type
_entity_poly.pdbx_seq_one_letter_code
_entity_poly.pdbx_strand_id
1 'polypeptide(L)'
;FGPYAPHATAYVPIYTKVSSVPALTSHGSLRRFDLNFDLNVSFWLNALIGNYAGHFYKHAMPAVVAVQLALEKSAADAQQEVQATAVSILAREGEAALVAHLTAASDKFATSAHEAFYALFLDVVTRFHDGSIFSDFASESMTVSAMGYPSWWLEEVGYFGPKAANGVAVTGALVLGVVTVAALAVGLGFWLGRRTSTVKSKGYVVVK
;
A
#
# COMPACT_ATOMS: atom_id res chain seq x y z
N PHE A 1 15.16 17.53 14.89
CA PHE A 1 14.29 18.05 13.83
C PHE A 1 13.44 16.92 13.28
N GLY A 2 12.14 17.12 13.10
CA GLY A 2 11.24 16.15 12.48
C GLY A 2 10.45 16.88 11.39
N PRO A 3 10.57 16.49 10.10
CA PRO A 3 10.02 17.29 9.00
C PRO A 3 8.49 17.30 8.96
N TYR A 4 7.82 16.23 9.41
CA TYR A 4 6.36 16.10 9.35
C TYR A 4 5.72 16.00 10.77
N ALA A 5 4.44 15.66 10.85
CA ALA A 5 3.71 15.50 12.11
C ALA A 5 4.36 14.42 13.02
N PRO A 6 4.35 14.60 14.35
CA PRO A 6 5.09 13.74 15.29
C PRO A 6 4.71 12.26 15.28
N HIS A 7 3.51 11.92 14.81
CA HIS A 7 3.04 10.53 14.78
C HIS A 7 3.59 9.71 13.60
N ALA A 8 4.18 10.36 12.60
CA ALA A 8 4.63 9.72 11.36
C ALA A 8 6.00 10.22 10.88
N THR A 9 6.81 10.75 11.79
CA THR A 9 8.18 11.17 11.52
C THR A 9 9.07 10.79 12.71
N ALA A 10 10.39 10.79 12.53
CA ALA A 10 11.33 10.64 13.62
C ALA A 10 12.11 11.94 13.85
N TYR A 11 12.44 12.22 15.11
CA TYR A 11 13.30 13.34 15.43
C TYR A 11 14.78 12.98 15.20
N VAL A 12 15.38 13.61 14.19
CA VAL A 12 16.80 13.46 13.88
C VAL A 12 17.63 14.66 14.36
N PRO A 13 18.86 14.46 14.87
CA PRO A 13 19.77 15.54 15.19
C PRO A 13 20.23 16.27 13.92
N ILE A 14 20.04 17.58 13.91
CA ILE A 14 20.69 18.49 12.95
C ILE A 14 21.41 19.53 13.79
N TYR A 15 22.74 19.54 13.71
CA TYR A 15 23.55 20.44 14.51
C TYR A 15 23.46 21.88 13.99
N THR A 16 23.58 22.86 14.89
CA THR A 16 23.49 24.28 14.53
C THR A 16 24.75 24.81 13.85
N LYS A 17 25.91 24.21 14.14
CA LYS A 17 27.21 24.61 13.60
C LYS A 17 27.58 23.74 12.39
N VAL A 18 26.81 23.90 11.31
CA VAL A 18 26.95 23.16 10.04
C VAL A 18 27.10 24.13 8.87
N SER A 19 27.73 23.69 7.78
CA SER A 19 27.85 24.50 6.56
C SER A 19 26.60 24.43 5.67
N SER A 20 25.81 23.38 5.82
CA SER A 20 24.57 23.14 5.06
C SER A 20 23.60 22.28 5.85
N VAL A 21 22.31 22.50 5.61
CA VAL A 21 21.24 21.60 6.09
C VAL A 21 21.18 20.37 5.18
N PRO A 22 20.91 19.16 5.70
CA PRO A 22 20.80 17.98 4.87
C PRO A 22 19.80 18.12 3.73
N ALA A 23 20.21 17.74 2.52
CA ALA A 23 19.45 17.93 1.30
C ALA A 23 18.01 17.38 1.40
N LEU A 24 17.85 16.19 1.97
CA LEU A 24 16.56 15.50 2.18
C LEU A 24 15.59 16.25 3.10
N THR A 25 16.05 17.29 3.79
CA THR A 25 15.28 18.11 4.74
C THR A 25 15.36 19.61 4.45
N SER A 26 16.10 20.02 3.41
CA SER A 26 16.39 21.44 3.14
C SER A 26 15.40 22.09 2.18
N HIS A 27 14.58 21.30 1.48
CA HIS A 27 13.68 21.79 0.42
C HIS A 27 12.41 20.95 0.30
N GLY A 28 11.45 21.48 -0.44
CA GLY A 28 10.15 20.86 -0.74
C GLY A 28 9.18 21.90 -1.30
N SER A 29 8.14 21.47 -2.01
CA SER A 29 7.12 22.36 -2.58
C SER A 29 5.71 21.90 -2.23
N LEU A 30 4.91 22.75 -1.60
CA LEU A 30 3.49 22.49 -1.33
C LEU A 30 2.59 22.65 -2.57
N ARG A 31 3.10 23.20 -3.67
CA ARG A 31 2.29 23.54 -4.85
C ARG A 31 1.96 22.36 -5.75
N ARG A 32 2.83 21.35 -5.77
CA ARG A 32 2.70 20.17 -6.61
C ARG A 32 3.57 19.06 -6.05
N PHE A 33 3.00 17.86 -6.00
CA PHE A 33 3.74 16.64 -5.75
C PHE A 33 4.29 16.07 -7.07
N ASP A 34 5.59 15.80 -7.11
CA ASP A 34 6.33 15.11 -8.15
C ASP A 34 7.00 13.86 -7.55
N LEU A 35 6.59 12.68 -8.01
CA LEU A 35 7.05 11.41 -7.45
C LEU A 35 8.58 11.27 -7.44
N ASN A 36 9.28 11.73 -8.48
CA ASN A 36 10.74 11.55 -8.59
C ASN A 36 11.51 12.54 -7.69
N PHE A 37 10.92 13.71 -7.43
CA PHE A 37 11.55 14.76 -6.65
C PHE A 37 11.14 14.69 -5.19
N ASP A 38 9.84 14.62 -4.92
CA ASP A 38 9.29 14.71 -3.58
C ASP A 38 9.42 13.41 -2.77
N LEU A 39 9.59 12.23 -3.40
CA LEU A 39 9.99 11.03 -2.65
C LEU A 39 11.40 11.14 -2.07
N ASN A 40 12.26 12.00 -2.65
CA ASN A 40 13.57 12.35 -2.10
C ASN A 40 13.50 13.52 -1.09
N VAL A 41 12.29 13.90 -0.65
CA VAL A 41 12.07 14.91 0.38
C VAL A 41 11.40 14.25 1.58
N SER A 42 12.07 14.27 2.73
CA SER A 42 11.63 13.57 3.93
C SER A 42 10.28 14.05 4.47
N PHE A 43 9.90 15.31 4.20
CA PHE A 43 8.56 15.82 4.52
C PHE A 43 7.48 15.02 3.79
N TRP A 44 7.58 14.91 2.48
CA TRP A 44 6.55 14.31 1.64
C TRP A 44 6.48 12.80 1.80
N LEU A 45 7.62 12.13 1.94
CA LEU A 45 7.67 10.71 2.28
C LEU A 45 6.92 10.42 3.59
N ASN A 46 7.23 11.17 4.65
CA ASN A 46 6.57 11.00 5.95
C ASN A 46 5.08 11.38 5.92
N ALA A 47 4.70 12.39 5.12
CA ALA A 47 3.31 12.74 4.91
C ALA A 47 2.53 11.63 4.20
N LEU A 48 3.11 11.00 3.17
CA LEU A 48 2.52 9.85 2.50
C LEU A 48 2.31 8.67 3.45
N ILE A 49 3.34 8.33 4.23
CA ILE A 49 3.27 7.26 5.23
C ILE A 49 2.19 7.57 6.27
N GLY A 50 2.19 8.78 6.84
CA GLY A 50 1.21 9.17 7.85
C GLY A 50 -0.23 9.12 7.33
N ASN A 51 -0.46 9.57 6.10
CA ASN A 51 -1.79 9.52 5.47
C ASN A 51 -2.22 8.07 5.20
N TYR A 52 -1.32 7.25 4.65
CA TYR A 52 -1.59 5.86 4.30
C TYR A 52 -1.80 4.99 5.54
N ALA A 53 -0.82 5.00 6.46
CA ALA A 53 -0.91 4.25 7.70
C ALA A 53 -2.07 4.74 8.59
N GLY A 54 -2.41 6.03 8.50
CA GLY A 54 -3.56 6.62 9.19
C GLY A 54 -4.90 6.05 8.75
N HIS A 55 -5.06 5.61 7.49
CA HIS A 55 -6.28 4.92 7.05
C HIS A 55 -6.45 3.57 7.72
N PHE A 56 -5.35 2.87 7.95
CA PHE A 56 -5.32 1.56 8.61
C PHE A 56 -4.73 1.68 10.02
N TYR A 57 -5.11 2.74 10.77
CA TYR A 57 -4.42 3.18 11.98
C TYR A 57 -4.06 2.03 12.93
N LYS A 58 -5.06 1.21 13.29
CA LYS A 58 -4.89 0.07 14.21
C LYS A 58 -3.85 -0.96 13.73
N HIS A 59 -3.67 -1.11 12.43
CA HIS A 59 -2.86 -2.16 11.82
C HIS A 59 -1.49 -1.66 11.36
N ALA A 60 -1.44 -0.49 10.71
CA ALA A 60 -0.23 0.03 10.08
C ALA A 60 0.60 0.95 10.99
N MET A 61 -0.02 1.74 11.86
CA MET A 61 0.72 2.67 12.73
C MET A 61 1.70 2.02 13.70
N PRO A 62 1.46 0.79 14.24
CA PRO A 62 2.47 0.11 15.04
C PRO A 62 3.81 -0.06 14.32
N ALA A 63 3.81 -0.29 13.00
CA ALA A 63 5.04 -0.39 12.20
C ALA A 63 5.75 0.97 12.10
N VAL A 64 4.98 2.05 11.92
CA VAL A 64 5.51 3.44 11.90
C VAL A 64 6.18 3.79 13.22
N VAL A 65 5.51 3.51 14.34
CA VAL A 65 6.04 3.78 15.69
C VAL A 65 7.30 2.97 15.96
N ALA A 66 7.36 1.70 15.53
CA ALA A 66 8.54 0.86 15.71
C ALA A 66 9.78 1.45 15.01
N VAL A 67 9.63 1.90 13.76
CA VAL A 67 10.73 2.55 13.00
C VAL A 67 11.12 3.89 13.62
N GLN A 68 10.13 4.71 14.01
CA GLN A 68 10.38 5.98 14.70
C GLN A 68 11.23 5.78 15.96
N LEU A 69 10.80 4.88 16.85
CA LEU A 69 11.51 4.62 18.12
C LEU A 69 12.92 4.07 17.89
N ALA A 70 13.09 3.19 16.90
CA ALA A 70 14.41 2.63 16.58
C ALA A 70 15.38 3.72 16.09
N LEU A 71 14.91 4.62 15.21
CA LEU A 71 15.71 5.74 14.70
C LEU A 71 16.06 6.73 15.80
N GLU A 72 15.08 7.15 16.61
CA GLU A 72 15.29 8.11 17.69
C GLU A 72 16.24 7.55 18.76
N LYS A 73 16.10 6.26 19.10
CA LYS A 73 17.04 5.58 20.00
C LYS A 73 18.45 5.54 19.42
N SER A 74 18.61 5.12 18.18
CA SER A 74 19.92 5.06 17.51
C SER A 74 20.59 6.44 17.48
N ALA A 75 19.83 7.48 17.15
CA ALA A 75 20.33 8.84 17.15
C ALA A 75 20.72 9.34 18.53
N ALA A 76 19.93 9.01 19.57
CA ALA A 76 20.23 9.35 20.96
C ALA A 76 21.50 8.66 21.47
N ASP A 77 21.63 7.35 21.23
CA ASP A 77 22.79 6.56 21.65
C ASP A 77 24.09 7.06 20.98
N ALA A 78 24.02 7.56 19.74
CA ALA A 78 25.16 8.09 19.01
C ALA A 78 25.64 9.49 19.47
N GLN A 79 24.85 10.23 20.24
CA GLN A 79 25.15 11.64 20.56
C GLN A 79 26.47 11.83 21.28
N GLN A 80 26.76 10.96 22.26
CA GLN A 80 27.97 11.08 23.06
C GLN A 80 29.24 10.96 22.22
N GLU A 81 29.28 9.98 21.31
CA GLU A 81 30.43 9.75 20.44
C GLU A 81 30.62 10.88 19.43
N VAL A 82 29.53 11.36 18.81
CA VAL A 82 29.61 12.48 17.86
C VAL A 82 30.17 13.73 18.53
N GLN A 83 29.71 14.04 19.74
CA GLN A 83 30.17 15.21 20.50
C GLN A 83 31.61 15.07 21.00
N ALA A 84 32.00 13.91 21.51
CA ALA A 84 33.39 13.66 21.91
C ALA A 84 34.37 13.79 20.74
N THR A 85 33.99 13.24 19.58
CA THR A 85 34.76 13.35 18.34
C THR A 85 34.85 14.79 17.87
N ALA A 86 33.74 15.54 17.92
CA ALA A 86 33.70 16.96 17.58
C ALA A 86 34.68 17.80 18.44
N VAL A 87 34.72 17.57 19.76
CA VAL A 87 35.66 18.25 20.66
C VAL A 87 37.12 17.92 20.31
N SER A 88 37.40 16.65 20.05
CA SER A 88 38.75 16.21 19.65
C SER A 88 39.19 16.84 18.33
N ILE A 89 38.32 16.89 17.32
CA ILE A 89 38.59 17.50 16.01
C ILE A 89 38.84 19.00 16.19
N LEU A 90 38.02 19.70 16.97
CA LEU A 90 38.21 21.14 17.21
C LEU A 90 39.58 21.43 17.82
N ALA A 91 40.02 20.63 18.79
CA ALA A 91 41.31 20.81 19.45
C ALA A 91 42.51 20.55 18.54
N ARG A 92 42.38 19.62 17.57
CA ARG A 92 43.51 19.12 16.77
C ARG A 92 43.58 19.73 15.37
N GLU A 93 42.44 20.00 14.76
CA GLU A 93 42.30 20.37 13.35
C GLU A 93 41.57 21.70 13.15
N GLY A 94 40.94 22.23 14.21
CA GLY A 94 40.30 23.54 14.22
C GLY A 94 38.85 23.54 13.74
N GLU A 95 38.31 24.74 13.60
CA GLU A 95 36.88 24.96 13.42
C GLU A 95 36.32 24.43 12.10
N ALA A 96 37.06 24.57 10.99
CA ALA A 96 36.59 24.10 9.68
C ALA A 96 36.37 22.58 9.67
N ALA A 97 37.26 21.80 10.29
CA ALA A 97 37.13 20.35 10.41
C ALA A 97 35.96 19.96 11.33
N LEU A 98 35.74 20.70 12.42
CA LEU A 98 34.56 20.52 13.27
C LEU A 98 33.25 20.71 12.49
N VAL A 99 33.14 21.80 11.71
CA VAL A 99 31.94 22.07 10.91
C VAL A 99 31.70 20.95 9.90
N ALA A 100 32.75 20.47 9.24
CA ALA A 100 32.64 19.35 8.30
C ALA A 100 32.12 18.07 8.98
N HIS A 101 32.65 17.72 10.15
CA HIS A 101 32.19 16.57 10.94
C HIS A 101 30.72 16.67 11.35
N LEU A 102 30.30 17.82 11.90
CA LEU A 102 28.91 18.02 12.32
C LEU A 102 27.93 18.06 11.14
N THR A 103 28.38 18.59 9.99
CA THR A 103 27.60 18.58 8.74
C THR A 103 27.41 17.15 8.27
N ALA A 104 28.49 16.37 8.18
CA ALA A 104 28.43 14.96 7.78
C ALA A 104 27.59 14.11 8.77
N ALA A 105 27.67 14.38 10.07
CA ALA A 105 26.84 13.70 11.07
C ALA A 105 25.35 14.03 10.88
N SER A 106 25.00 15.30 10.64
CA SER A 106 23.62 15.72 10.37
C SER A 106 23.08 15.07 9.11
N ASP A 107 23.88 15.04 8.04
CA ASP A 107 23.54 14.37 6.78
C ASP A 107 23.31 12.88 6.98
N LYS A 108 24.20 12.21 7.74
CA LYS A 108 24.05 10.79 8.06
C LYS A 108 22.73 10.50 8.78
N PHE A 109 22.39 11.26 9.82
CA PHE A 109 21.13 11.04 10.54
C PHE A 109 19.90 11.27 9.66
N ALA A 110 19.91 12.33 8.84
CA ALA A 110 18.82 12.62 7.91
C ALA A 110 18.66 11.51 6.85
N THR A 111 19.76 11.05 6.25
CA THR A 111 19.76 9.97 5.26
C THR A 111 19.29 8.65 5.85
N SER A 112 19.82 8.24 7.01
CA SER A 112 19.40 6.98 7.64
C SER A 112 17.92 6.99 8.02
N ALA A 113 17.39 8.12 8.50
CA ALA A 113 15.96 8.22 8.76
C ALA A 113 15.14 8.14 7.47
N HIS A 114 15.54 8.87 6.43
CA HIS A 114 14.86 8.85 5.15
C HIS A 114 14.82 7.44 4.54
N GLU A 115 15.95 6.73 4.50
CA GLU A 115 16.04 5.37 3.97
C GLU A 115 15.17 4.39 4.76
N ALA A 116 15.16 4.50 6.10
CA ALA A 116 14.33 3.66 6.95
C ALA A 116 12.83 3.93 6.73
N PHE A 117 12.42 5.20 6.62
CA PHE A 117 11.04 5.55 6.28
C PHE A 117 10.67 5.15 4.85
N TYR A 118 11.61 5.18 3.92
CA TYR A 118 11.38 4.74 2.54
C TYR A 118 11.15 3.23 2.48
N ALA A 119 11.97 2.46 3.18
CA ALA A 119 11.77 1.01 3.33
C ALA A 119 10.44 0.70 4.04
N LEU A 120 10.09 1.45 5.09
CA LEU A 120 8.81 1.33 5.76
C LEU A 120 7.64 1.63 4.81
N PHE A 121 7.74 2.67 3.98
CA PHE A 121 6.71 2.99 3.01
C PHE A 121 6.43 1.82 2.07
N LEU A 122 7.50 1.23 1.51
CA LEU A 122 7.39 0.04 0.66
C LEU A 122 6.73 -1.13 1.40
N ASP A 123 7.15 -1.41 2.63
CA ASP A 123 6.55 -2.49 3.43
C ASP A 123 5.07 -2.22 3.74
N VAL A 124 4.72 -1.00 4.17
CA VAL A 124 3.36 -0.66 4.56
C VAL A 124 2.40 -0.76 3.37
N VAL A 125 2.76 -0.25 2.19
CA VAL A 125 1.89 -0.34 1.01
C VAL A 125 1.75 -1.78 0.50
N THR A 126 2.79 -2.60 0.63
CA THR A 126 2.72 -4.03 0.26
C THR A 126 1.93 -4.84 1.28
N ARG A 127 2.08 -4.55 2.57
CA ARG A 127 1.48 -5.32 3.66
C ARG A 127 0.03 -4.98 3.91
N PHE A 128 -0.36 -3.72 3.75
CA PHE A 128 -1.65 -3.20 4.15
C PHE A 128 -2.38 -2.57 2.96
N HIS A 129 -3.06 -3.36 2.14
CA HIS A 129 -3.78 -2.86 0.97
C HIS A 129 -5.10 -3.59 0.76
N ASP A 130 -6.02 -2.97 0.02
CA ASP A 130 -7.32 -3.55 -0.37
C ASP A 130 -8.16 -4.10 0.80
N GLY A 131 -8.06 -3.46 1.97
CA GLY A 131 -8.76 -3.88 3.19
C GLY A 131 -8.23 -5.19 3.79
N SER A 132 -7.02 -5.60 3.40
CA SER A 132 -6.39 -6.86 3.78
C SER A 132 -4.97 -6.63 4.31
N ILE A 133 -4.59 -7.49 5.25
CA ILE A 133 -3.24 -7.60 5.80
C ILE A 133 -2.60 -8.82 5.16
N PHE A 134 -1.54 -8.60 4.42
CA PHE A 134 -0.76 -9.65 3.78
C PHE A 134 0.45 -9.99 4.65
N SER A 135 0.78 -11.27 4.75
CA SER A 135 1.98 -11.73 5.44
C SER A 135 2.58 -12.96 4.75
N ASP A 136 3.70 -13.44 5.28
CA ASP A 136 4.39 -14.64 4.80
C ASP A 136 4.88 -14.52 3.35
N PHE A 137 5.41 -13.34 2.99
CA PHE A 137 5.88 -13.01 1.63
C PHE A 137 6.98 -13.94 1.07
N ALA A 138 7.65 -14.72 1.92
CA ALA A 138 8.67 -15.69 1.52
C ALA A 138 8.15 -17.13 1.37
N SER A 139 6.90 -17.38 1.76
CA SER A 139 6.25 -18.70 1.67
C SER A 139 5.68 -18.96 0.28
N GLU A 140 5.46 -20.23 -0.06
CA GLU A 140 4.82 -20.63 -1.33
C GLU A 140 3.39 -20.06 -1.45
N SER A 141 2.71 -19.87 -0.33
CA SER A 141 1.42 -19.18 -0.25
C SER A 141 1.48 -18.04 0.76
N MET A 142 0.91 -16.90 0.39
CA MET A 142 0.77 -15.73 1.27
C MET A 142 -0.43 -15.90 2.18
N THR A 143 -0.30 -15.44 3.42
CA THR A 143 -1.44 -15.35 4.35
C THR A 143 -2.14 -14.02 4.14
N VAL A 144 -3.47 -14.04 4.10
CA VAL A 144 -4.32 -12.85 3.94
C VAL A 144 -5.32 -12.81 5.08
N SER A 145 -5.33 -11.70 5.83
CA SER A 145 -6.31 -11.43 6.88
C SER A 145 -7.11 -10.17 6.54
N ALA A 146 -8.43 -10.20 6.69
CA ALA A 146 -9.24 -9.00 6.54
C ALA A 146 -8.95 -7.98 7.66
N MET A 147 -8.92 -6.69 7.32
CA MET A 147 -8.86 -5.57 8.28
C MET A 147 -10.25 -5.20 8.82
N GLY A 148 -11.30 -5.64 8.13
CA GLY A 148 -12.69 -5.33 8.45
C GLY A 148 -13.19 -5.97 9.75
N TYR A 149 -14.49 -5.82 9.99
CA TYR A 149 -15.12 -6.42 11.15
C TYR A 149 -15.04 -7.95 11.13
N PRO A 150 -14.89 -8.59 12.31
CA PRO A 150 -14.89 -10.03 12.40
C PRO A 150 -16.24 -10.61 11.97
N SER A 151 -16.22 -11.84 11.45
CA SER A 151 -17.40 -12.51 10.87
C SER A 151 -18.59 -12.55 11.82
N TRP A 152 -18.36 -12.79 13.11
CA TRP A 152 -19.43 -12.83 14.11
C TRP A 152 -20.19 -11.51 14.21
N TRP A 153 -19.50 -10.37 14.10
CA TRP A 153 -20.14 -9.06 14.20
C TRP A 153 -20.93 -8.76 12.95
N LEU A 154 -20.37 -9.10 11.78
CA LEU A 154 -21.05 -8.96 10.49
C LEU A 154 -22.32 -9.82 10.43
N GLU A 155 -22.29 -11.04 10.98
CA GLU A 155 -23.47 -11.88 11.14
C GLU A 155 -24.51 -11.26 12.08
N GLU A 156 -24.08 -10.76 13.24
CA GLU A 156 -24.96 -10.13 14.24
C GLU A 156 -25.70 -8.90 13.69
N VAL A 157 -25.02 -8.06 12.90
CA VAL A 157 -25.65 -6.87 12.29
C VAL A 157 -26.42 -7.18 11.00
N GLY A 158 -26.52 -8.46 10.61
CA GLY A 158 -27.24 -8.88 9.41
C GLY A 158 -26.60 -8.42 8.10
N TYR A 159 -25.29 -8.16 8.08
CA TYR A 159 -24.57 -7.66 6.90
C TYR A 159 -24.74 -8.58 5.68
N PHE A 160 -24.75 -9.89 5.90
CA PHE A 160 -24.93 -10.90 4.85
C PHE A 160 -26.38 -11.11 4.41
N GLY A 161 -27.32 -10.33 4.97
CA GLY A 161 -28.75 -10.51 4.75
C GLY A 161 -29.32 -11.73 5.49
N PRO A 162 -30.61 -12.03 5.29
CA PRO A 162 -31.22 -13.24 5.84
C PRO A 162 -30.44 -14.46 5.36
N LYS A 163 -29.99 -15.32 6.28
CA LYS A 163 -29.44 -16.64 5.91
C LYS A 163 -30.47 -17.30 4.99
N ALA A 164 -30.07 -17.60 3.75
CA ALA A 164 -30.96 -18.22 2.77
C ALA A 164 -31.60 -19.44 3.44
N ALA A 165 -32.92 -19.40 3.66
CA ALA A 165 -33.64 -20.46 4.34
C ALA A 165 -33.55 -21.72 3.48
N ASN A 166 -32.56 -22.58 3.74
CA ASN A 166 -32.27 -23.84 3.03
C ASN A 166 -32.88 -23.83 1.62
N GLY A 167 -32.42 -22.87 0.81
CA GLY A 167 -32.95 -22.69 -0.53
C GLY A 167 -32.75 -24.00 -1.25
N VAL A 168 -33.87 -24.61 -1.69
CA VAL A 168 -33.96 -25.87 -2.42
C VAL A 168 -32.65 -26.11 -3.14
N ALA A 169 -31.91 -27.16 -2.74
CA ALA A 169 -30.70 -27.55 -3.43
C ALA A 169 -31.06 -27.70 -4.91
N VAL A 170 -30.72 -26.69 -5.71
CA VAL A 170 -30.76 -26.79 -7.16
C VAL A 170 -29.58 -27.71 -7.47
N THR A 171 -29.82 -28.99 -7.28
CA THR A 171 -28.86 -30.03 -7.60
C THR A 171 -28.48 -29.88 -9.07
N GLY A 172 -27.23 -30.17 -9.43
CA GLY A 172 -26.76 -30.05 -10.81
C GLY A 172 -27.68 -30.74 -11.82
N ALA A 173 -28.44 -31.76 -11.39
CA ALA A 173 -29.48 -32.43 -12.17
C ALA A 173 -30.64 -31.50 -12.62
N LEU A 174 -31.07 -30.55 -11.78
CA LEU A 174 -32.15 -29.62 -12.09
C LEU A 174 -31.70 -28.59 -13.13
N VAL A 175 -30.46 -28.09 -13.00
CA VAL A 175 -29.83 -27.21 -14.02
C VAL A 175 -29.62 -27.97 -15.32
N LEU A 176 -29.08 -29.19 -15.28
CA LEU A 176 -28.88 -30.02 -16.46
C LEU A 176 -30.21 -30.29 -17.18
N GLY A 177 -31.28 -30.57 -16.43
CA GLY A 177 -32.61 -30.83 -16.95
C GLY A 177 -33.19 -29.62 -17.68
N VAL A 178 -33.10 -28.42 -17.10
CA VAL A 178 -33.58 -27.19 -17.75
C VAL A 178 -32.77 -26.89 -19.03
N VAL A 179 -31.45 -27.04 -18.97
CA VAL A 179 -30.57 -26.81 -20.13
C VAL A 179 -30.84 -27.81 -21.26
N THR A 180 -31.06 -29.09 -20.94
CA THR A 180 -31.38 -30.10 -21.97
C THR A 180 -32.74 -29.85 -22.61
N VAL A 181 -33.76 -29.48 -21.84
CA VAL A 181 -35.09 -29.15 -22.39
C VAL A 181 -35.01 -27.95 -23.32
N ALA A 182 -34.28 -26.90 -22.93
CA ALA A 182 -34.09 -25.72 -23.77
C ALA A 182 -33.35 -26.07 -25.08
N ALA A 183 -32.27 -26.85 -25.01
CA ALA A 183 -31.52 -27.27 -26.18
C ALA A 183 -32.36 -28.14 -27.14
N LEU A 184 -33.17 -29.06 -26.60
CA LEU A 184 -34.09 -29.88 -27.39
C LEU A 184 -35.17 -29.03 -28.06
N ALA A 185 -35.74 -28.05 -27.36
CA ALA A 185 -36.75 -27.15 -27.93
C ALA A 185 -36.19 -26.31 -29.10
N VAL A 186 -34.96 -25.79 -28.96
CA VAL A 186 -34.27 -25.07 -30.03
C VAL A 186 -33.97 -25.99 -31.21
N GLY A 187 -33.47 -27.21 -30.95
CA GLY A 187 -33.21 -28.20 -31.99
C GLY A 187 -34.48 -28.61 -32.75
N LEU A 188 -35.59 -28.80 -32.04
CA LEU A 188 -36.88 -29.14 -32.63
C LEU A 188 -37.41 -27.98 -33.50
N GLY A 189 -37.30 -26.74 -33.00
CA GLY A 189 -37.69 -25.54 -33.73
C GLY A 189 -36.88 -25.35 -35.02
N PHE A 190 -35.57 -25.56 -34.97
CA PHE A 190 -34.69 -25.50 -36.14
C PHE A 190 -35.03 -26.58 -37.17
N TRP A 191 -35.26 -27.82 -36.73
CA TRP A 191 -35.62 -28.92 -37.62
C TRP A 191 -36.97 -28.72 -38.31
N LEU A 192 -38.00 -28.28 -37.55
CA LEU A 192 -39.31 -27.92 -38.10
C LEU A 192 -39.20 -26.78 -39.11
N GLY A 193 -38.46 -25.72 -38.77
CA GLY A 193 -38.21 -24.57 -39.65
C GLY A 193 -37.57 -24.99 -40.98
N ARG A 194 -36.53 -25.83 -40.93
CA ARG A 194 -35.85 -26.33 -42.13
C ARG A 194 -36.76 -27.17 -43.03
N ARG A 195 -37.66 -27.98 -42.45
CA ARG A 195 -38.62 -28.81 -43.19
C ARG A 195 -39.71 -27.99 -43.87
N THR A 196 -40.13 -26.88 -43.27
CA THR A 196 -41.07 -25.94 -43.89
C THR A 196 -40.45 -25.08 -44.99
N SER A 197 -39.17 -24.71 -44.87
CA SER A 197 -38.46 -23.94 -45.91
C SER A 197 -38.21 -24.74 -47.19
N THR A 198 -38.10 -26.06 -47.13
CA THR A 198 -37.94 -26.93 -48.32
C THR A 198 -39.21 -27.07 -49.17
N VAL A 199 -40.38 -26.62 -48.69
CA VAL A 199 -41.68 -26.82 -49.39
C VAL A 199 -42.10 -25.61 -50.27
N LYS A 200 -41.36 -24.50 -50.24
CA LYS A 200 -41.65 -23.33 -51.11
C LYS A 200 -40.51 -23.01 -52.08
N SER A 201 -40.36 -23.83 -53.13
CA SER A 201 -39.84 -23.37 -54.42
C SER A 201 -40.93 -23.48 -55.48
N LYS A 202 -41.84 -22.49 -55.53
CA LYS A 202 -42.65 -22.25 -56.73
C LYS A 202 -42.07 -21.03 -57.43
N GLY A 203 -41.60 -21.25 -58.65
CA GLY A 203 -40.79 -20.33 -59.44
C GLY A 203 -41.47 -19.01 -59.77
N TYR A 204 -40.63 -17.97 -59.91
CA TYR A 204 -41.04 -16.68 -60.44
C TYR A 204 -41.32 -16.81 -61.94
N VAL A 205 -42.53 -16.42 -62.35
CA VAL A 205 -42.90 -16.22 -63.76
C VAL A 205 -42.27 -14.90 -64.22
N VAL A 206 -41.50 -14.95 -65.31
CA VAL A 206 -41.02 -13.77 -66.03
C VAL A 206 -42.16 -13.25 -66.90
N VAL A 207 -42.61 -12.02 -66.65
CA VAL A 207 -43.53 -11.32 -67.56
C VAL A 207 -42.68 -10.43 -68.47
N LYS A 208 -42.95 -10.57 -69.78
CA LYS A 208 -42.30 -9.89 -70.90
C LYS A 208 -42.93 -8.53 -71.15
#